data_AF-A0A1V6D648-F1
#
_entry.id   AF-A0A1V6D648-F1
#
_cell.length_a   1.000
_cell.length_b   1.000
_cell.length_c   1.000
_cell.angle_alpha   90.00
_cell.angle_beta   90.00
_cell.angle_gamma   90.00
#
_symmetry.space_group_name_H-M   'P 1'
#
loop_
_entity.id
_entity.type
_entity.pdbx_description
1 polymer ?
#
loop_
_entity_poly.entity_id
_entity_poly.type
_entity_poly.pdbx_seq_one_letter_code
_entity_poly.pdbx_strand_id
1 'polypeptide(L)'
;MDPVETYFRELRDIHASGAGAGQTSFSRHNTPQSAREYILGGYQVIKKWLSYRERKLLGRPLRTDEARYATEMARRIAAILMVGEELDGNYASAWGGGK
;
A
#
# COMPACT_ATOMS: atom_id res chain seq x y z
N MET A 1 23.81 -7.34 16.15
CA MET A 1 22.35 -7.35 15.87
C MET A 1 22.14 -6.49 14.64
N ASP A 2 21.45 -6.99 13.60
CA ASP A 2 21.17 -6.21 12.39
C ASP A 2 20.00 -5.25 12.64
N PRO A 3 20.19 -3.92 12.55
CA PRO A 3 19.15 -2.93 12.83
C PRO A 3 17.92 -3.06 11.93
N VAL A 4 18.11 -3.59 10.72
CA VAL A 4 17.05 -3.77 9.72
C VAL A 4 16.15 -4.95 10.07
N GLU A 5 16.73 -6.08 10.47
CA GLU A 5 15.96 -7.23 10.93
C GLU A 5 15.17 -6.94 12.22
N THR A 6 15.71 -6.12 13.12
CA THR A 6 14.99 -5.66 14.32
C THR A 6 13.78 -4.80 13.96
N TYR A 7 13.94 -3.87 13.01
CA TYR A 7 12.85 -3.06 12.50
C TYR A 7 11.74 -3.92 11.86
N PHE A 8 12.11 -4.91 11.04
CA PHE A 8 11.14 -5.81 10.41
C PHE A 8 10.44 -6.76 11.38
N ARG A 9 11.08 -7.08 12.51
CA ARG A 9 10.50 -7.89 13.58
C ARG A 9 9.48 -7.08 14.39
N GLU A 10 9.84 -5.87 14.81
CA GLU A 10 8.94 -4.95 15.51
C GLU A 10 7.69 -4.60 14.68
N LEU A 11 7.85 -4.39 13.37
CA LEU A 11 6.73 -4.15 12.45
C LEU A 11 5.76 -5.32 12.36
N ARG A 12 6.27 -6.55 12.50
CA ARG A 12 5.49 -7.79 12.47
C ARG A 12 4.65 -7.94 13.75
N ASP A 13 5.24 -7.59 14.89
CA ASP A 13 4.59 -7.64 16.20
C ASP A 13 3.51 -6.56 16.34
N ILE A 14 3.72 -5.39 15.74
CA ILE A 14 2.71 -4.32 15.64
C ILE A 14 1.52 -4.77 14.79
N HIS A 15 1.77 -5.53 13.70
CA HIS A 15 0.71 -6.12 12.87
C HIS A 15 -0.05 -7.25 13.57
N ALA A 16 0.62 -8.04 14.43
CA ALA A 16 0.00 -9.13 15.17
C ALA A 16 -0.85 -8.65 16.37
N SER A 17 -0.45 -7.55 17.01
CA SER A 17 -1.08 -7.05 18.24
C SER A 17 -2.25 -6.09 18.03
N GLY A 18 -2.41 -5.51 16.83
CA GLY A 18 -3.45 -4.50 16.57
C GLY A 18 -3.32 -3.22 17.42
N ALA A 19 -2.23 -3.08 18.18
CA ALA A 19 -2.04 -2.09 19.25
C ALA A 19 -1.75 -0.65 18.75
N GLY A 20 -2.03 -0.35 17.49
CA GLY A 20 -1.93 0.99 16.90
C GLY A 20 -3.28 1.66 16.61
N ALA A 21 -4.40 0.94 16.72
CA ALA A 21 -5.72 1.43 16.31
C ALA A 21 -6.43 2.26 17.39
N GLY A 22 -5.74 3.26 17.92
CA GLY A 22 -6.38 4.37 18.62
C GLY A 22 -6.87 5.42 17.60
N GLN A 23 -8.01 5.15 16.98
CA GLN A 23 -8.87 6.15 16.30
C GLN A 23 -8.32 6.91 15.07
N THR A 24 -7.98 6.23 13.95
CA THR A 24 -8.25 6.71 12.57
C THR A 24 -8.35 5.50 11.63
N SER A 25 -9.55 5.25 11.11
CA SER A 25 -9.93 3.93 10.57
C SER A 25 -9.48 3.71 9.11
N PHE A 26 -8.22 3.35 8.86
CA PHE A 26 -7.85 2.63 7.63
C PHE A 26 -8.22 1.14 7.81
N SER A 27 -9.45 0.78 7.47
CA SER A 27 -9.96 -0.58 7.65
C SER A 27 -9.59 -1.49 6.48
N ARG A 28 -9.07 -2.69 6.80
CA ARG A 28 -8.82 -3.79 5.85
C ARG A 28 -10.06 -4.15 5.02
N HIS A 29 -11.25 -3.97 5.59
CA HIS A 29 -12.53 -4.28 4.94
C HIS A 29 -12.90 -3.29 3.84
N ASN A 30 -12.41 -2.04 3.90
CA ASN A 30 -12.71 -0.99 2.91
C ASN A 30 -11.63 -0.87 1.82
N THR A 31 -10.69 -1.83 1.77
CA THR A 31 -9.57 -1.82 0.83
C THR A 31 -9.64 -3.03 -0.10
N PRO A 32 -9.80 -2.84 -1.43
CA PRO A 32 -9.83 -3.93 -2.41
C PRO A 32 -8.63 -4.87 -2.25
N GLN A 33 -8.85 -6.18 -2.36
CA GLN A 33 -7.80 -7.18 -2.16
C GLN A 33 -6.65 -7.03 -3.16
N SER A 34 -6.97 -6.82 -4.44
CA SER A 34 -5.99 -6.59 -5.51
C SER A 34 -5.02 -5.45 -5.17
N ALA A 35 -5.53 -4.36 -4.60
CA ALA A 35 -4.69 -3.23 -4.18
C ALA A 35 -3.85 -3.51 -2.92
N ARG A 36 -4.32 -4.36 -2.00
CA ARG A 36 -3.54 -4.77 -0.81
C ARG A 36 -2.37 -5.66 -1.17
N GLU A 37 -2.57 -6.53 -2.15
CA GLU A 37 -1.59 -7.52 -2.62
C GLU A 37 -0.69 -6.98 -3.73
N TYR A 38 -1.01 -5.81 -4.29
CA TYR A 38 -0.22 -5.18 -5.34
C TYR A 38 1.20 -4.86 -4.88
N ILE A 39 2.17 -5.44 -5.59
CA ILE A 39 3.59 -5.32 -5.33
C ILE A 39 4.24 -4.51 -6.45
N LEU A 40 5.04 -3.52 -6.06
CA LEU A 40 5.89 -2.76 -6.97
C LEU A 40 7.32 -2.76 -6.40
N GLY A 41 8.29 -3.19 -7.22
CA GLY A 41 9.70 -3.25 -6.80
C GLY A 41 9.95 -4.13 -5.56
N GLY A 42 9.18 -5.22 -5.41
CA GLY A 42 9.31 -6.16 -4.29
C GLY A 42 8.56 -5.77 -3.00
N TYR A 43 7.85 -4.65 -2.97
CA TYR A 43 7.09 -4.20 -1.80
C TYR A 43 5.60 -4.02 -2.09
N GLN A 44 4.76 -4.39 -1.13
CA GLN A 44 3.34 -4.05 -1.14
C GLN A 44 3.18 -2.52 -1.00
N VAL A 45 2.58 -1.89 -2.01
CA VAL A 45 2.56 -0.43 -2.14
C VAL A 45 1.86 0.25 -0.96
N ILE A 46 0.65 -0.22 -0.63
CA ILE A 46 -0.15 0.35 0.49
C ILE A 46 0.57 0.17 1.82
N LYS A 47 1.18 -1.01 2.05
CA LYS A 47 1.92 -1.30 3.27
C LYS A 47 3.12 -0.37 3.44
N LYS A 48 3.90 -0.19 2.37
CA LYS A 48 5.07 0.70 2.38
C LYS A 48 4.66 2.17 2.57
N TRP A 49 3.55 2.59 1.97
CA TRP A 49 3.03 3.94 2.16
C TRP A 49 2.64 4.21 3.62
N LEU A 50 1.97 3.24 4.26
CA LEU A 50 1.59 3.32 5.67
C LEU A 50 2.79 3.22 6.61
N SER A 51 3.80 2.40 6.31
CA SER A 51 4.97 2.24 7.18
C SER A 51 5.73 3.55 7.38
N TYR A 52 5.80 4.41 6.35
CA TYR A 52 6.42 5.73 6.47
C TYR A 52 5.62 6.73 7.32
N ARG A 53 4.39 6.39 7.68
CA ARG A 53 3.47 7.25 8.45
C ARG A 53 3.09 6.66 9.79
N GLU A 54 3.84 5.65 10.24
CA GLU A 54 3.67 5.10 11.57
C GLU A 54 4.01 6.15 12.63
N ARG A 55 3.28 6.09 13.74
CA ARG A 55 3.46 7.02 14.86
C ARG A 55 4.90 7.07 15.37
N LYS A 56 5.62 5.94 15.35
CA LYS A 56 7.03 5.85 15.74
C LYS A 56 7.93 6.74 14.85
N LEU A 57 7.60 6.91 13.58
CA LEU A 57 8.37 7.72 12.63
C LEU A 57 7.91 9.18 12.60
N LEU A 58 6.59 9.41 12.62
CA LEU A 58 6.04 10.77 12.52
C LEU A 58 5.92 11.51 13.86
N GLY A 59 6.03 10.81 14.99
CA GLY A 59 5.77 11.38 16.32
C GLY A 59 4.30 11.75 16.57
N ARG A 60 3.40 11.50 15.61
CA ARG A 60 1.97 11.81 15.66
C ARG A 60 1.12 10.68 15.07
N PRO A 61 -0.18 10.58 15.41
CA PRO A 61 -1.08 9.65 14.73
C PRO A 61 -1.30 10.00 13.25
N LEU A 62 -1.74 9.01 12.48
CA LEU A 62 -2.20 9.18 11.10
C LEU A 62 -3.44 10.06 11.09
N ARG A 63 -3.44 11.12 10.30
CA ARG A 63 -4.58 12.03 10.18
C ARG A 63 -5.67 11.44 9.29
N THR A 64 -6.88 11.96 9.43
CA THR A 64 -8.06 11.49 8.68
C THR A 64 -7.95 11.74 7.17
N ASP A 65 -7.36 12.87 6.76
CA ASP A 65 -7.06 13.19 5.36
C ASP A 65 -6.04 12.21 4.77
N GLU A 66 -4.99 11.86 5.52
CA GLU A 66 -4.00 10.85 5.13
C GLU A 66 -4.64 9.46 4.96
N ALA A 67 -5.50 9.05 5.90
CA ALA A 67 -6.22 7.79 5.80
C ALA A 67 -7.17 7.75 4.59
N ARG A 68 -7.88 8.85 4.31
CA ARG A 68 -8.76 8.98 3.13
C ARG A 68 -7.95 8.87 1.84
N TYR A 69 -6.82 9.57 1.77
CA TYR A 69 -5.92 9.49 0.62
C TYR A 69 -5.44 8.06 0.36
N ALA A 70 -5.08 7.31 1.42
CA ALA A 70 -4.67 5.91 1.29
C ALA A 70 -5.79 5.04 0.70
N THR A 71 -7.04 5.26 1.12
CA THR A 71 -8.21 4.56 0.56
C THR A 71 -8.44 4.92 -0.91
N GLU A 72 -8.34 6.20 -1.27
CA GLU A 72 -8.46 6.65 -2.66
C GLU A 72 -7.37 6.04 -3.54
N MET A 73 -6.13 6.01 -3.06
CA MET A 73 -5.00 5.38 -3.74
C MET A 73 -5.25 3.88 -3.95
N ALA A 74 -5.75 3.17 -2.94
CA ALA A 74 -6.08 1.75 -3.08
C ALA A 74 -7.18 1.51 -4.13
N ARG A 75 -8.21 2.37 -4.19
CA ARG A 75 -9.26 2.28 -5.22
C ARG A 75 -8.70 2.55 -6.62
N ARG A 76 -7.81 3.53 -6.77
CA ARG A 76 -7.15 3.83 -8.05
C ARG A 76 -6.27 2.67 -8.52
N ILE A 77 -5.48 2.09 -7.62
CA ILE A 77 -4.68 0.90 -7.93
C ILE A 77 -5.58 -0.25 -8.38
N ALA A 78 -6.66 -0.53 -7.65
CA ALA A 78 -7.61 -1.58 -8.03
C ALA A 78 -8.25 -1.34 -9.41
N ALA A 79 -8.61 -0.09 -9.72
CA ALA A 79 -9.17 0.28 -11.02
C ALA A 79 -8.13 0.10 -12.15
N ILE A 80 -6.88 0.53 -11.95
CA ILE A 80 -5.81 0.35 -12.93
C ILE A 80 -5.54 -1.14 -13.18
N LEU A 81 -5.50 -1.95 -12.12
CA LEU A 81 -5.32 -3.40 -12.25
C LEU A 81 -6.47 -4.07 -12.99
N MET A 82 -7.70 -3.56 -12.86
CA MET A 82 -8.86 -4.07 -13.58
C MET A 82 -8.78 -3.82 -15.09
N VAL A 83 -8.19 -2.71 -15.51
CA VAL A 83 -8.00 -2.35 -16.93
C VAL A 83 -6.59 -2.68 -17.44
N GLY A 84 -5.80 -3.45 -16.68
CA GLY A 84 -4.38 -3.68 -16.95
C GLY A 84 -4.11 -4.28 -18.32
N GLU A 85 -4.86 -5.30 -18.72
CA GLU A 85 -4.69 -5.96 -20.02
C GLU A 85 -4.97 -5.02 -21.21
N GLU A 86 -5.99 -4.16 -21.09
CA GLU A 86 -6.29 -3.16 -22.13
C GLU A 86 -5.16 -2.12 -22.23
N LEU A 87 -4.61 -1.68 -21.09
CA LEU A 87 -3.48 -0.76 -21.06
C LEU A 87 -2.23 -1.39 -21.68
N ASP A 88 -1.95 -2.66 -21.38
CA ASP A 88 -0.81 -3.40 -21.95
C ASP A 88 -0.95 -3.56 -23.47
N GLY A 89 -2.16 -3.87 -23.96
CA GLY A 89 -2.45 -3.97 -25.40
C GLY A 89 -2.29 -2.63 -26.13
N ASN A 90 -2.77 -1.55 -25.53
CA ASN A 90 -2.59 -0.20 -26.06
C ASN A 90 -1.11 0.19 -26.09
N TYR A 91 -0.36 -0.15 -25.04
CA TYR A 91 1.08 0.10 -24.98
C TYR A 91 1.83 -0.66 -26.07
N ALA A 92 1.54 -1.96 -26.25
CA ALA A 92 2.15 -2.78 -27.30
C ALA A 92 1.85 -2.24 -28.71
N SER A 93 0.62 -1.77 -28.95
CA SER A 93 0.19 -1.19 -30.23
C SER A 93 0.90 0.14 -30.52
N ALA A 94 1.06 0.98 -29.50
CA ALA A 94 1.77 2.25 -29.61
C ALA A 94 3.29 2.08 -29.78
N TRP A 95 3.87 1.04 -29.19
CA TRP A 95 5.30 0.74 -29.28
C TRP A 95 5.74 0.28 -30.68
N GLY A 96 4.84 -0.29 -31.50
CA GLY A 96 5.14 -0.64 -32.90
C GLY A 96 6.11 -1.81 -33.08
N GLY A 97 6.35 -2.64 -32.05
CA GLY A 97 7.25 -3.80 -32.08
C GLY A 97 6.73 -5.02 -32.86
N GLY A 98 6.08 -4.80 -33.99
CA GLY A 98 5.43 -5.82 -34.82
C GLY A 98 5.36 -5.39 -36.29
N LYS A 99 6.52 -5.06 -36.88
CA LYS A 99 6.81 -5.26 -38.30
C LYS A 99 8.30 -5.54 -38.46
#